data_AF-A0A0C2VH40-F1
#
_entry.id   AF-A0A0C2VH40-F1
#
_cell.length_a   1.000
_cell.length_b   1.000
_cell.length_c   1.000
_cell.angle_alpha   90.00
_cell.angle_beta   90.00
_cell.angle_gamma   90.00
#
_symmetry.space_group_name_H-M   'P 1'
#
loop_
_entity.id
_entity.type
_entity.pdbx_description
1 polymer ?
#
loop_
_entity_poly.entity_id
_entity_poly.type
_entity_poly.pdbx_seq_one_letter_code
_entity_poly.pdbx_strand_id
1 'polypeptide(L)'
;MPILVFLIILSGVAYLYFKTKQIRTPRVVEKQWQASRAGIALGLGMGFFGLNQFFLFNFEMSSDLIITYIIAAAFVLVGFISGWIRWKAYKHFTLLLEKEAVEWDKFKKDQSNPK
;
A
#
# COMPACT_ATOMS: atom_id res chain seq x y z
N MET A 1 -23.40 5.80 -3.01
CA MET A 1 -23.41 4.69 -2.04
C MET A 1 -22.30 4.91 -1.01
N PRO A 2 -22.60 5.05 0.29
CA PRO A 2 -21.61 5.43 1.32
C PRO A 2 -20.54 4.36 1.59
N ILE A 3 -20.77 3.11 1.19
CA ILE A 3 -19.88 1.98 1.45
C ILE A 3 -18.49 2.15 0.80
N LEU A 4 -18.42 2.73 -0.41
CA LEU A 4 -17.15 2.94 -1.12
C LEU A 4 -16.33 4.04 -0.45
N VAL A 5 -16.99 5.11 -0.02
CA VAL A 5 -16.37 6.21 0.74
C VAL A 5 -15.80 5.69 2.06
N PHE A 6 -16.53 4.81 2.75
CA PHE A 6 -16.04 4.17 3.96
C PHE A 6 -14.78 3.33 3.71
N LEU A 7 -14.74 2.54 2.63
CA LEU A 7 -13.56 1.75 2.24
C LEU A 7 -12.34 2.62 1.92
N ILE A 8 -12.55 3.76 1.26
CA ILE A 8 -11.48 4.72 0.96
C ILE A 8 -10.88 5.28 2.26
N ILE A 9 -11.74 5.71 3.19
CA ILE A 9 -11.31 6.24 4.49
C ILE A 9 -10.56 5.16 5.27
N LEU A 10 -11.08 3.93 5.32
CA LEU A 10 -10.43 2.80 5.97
C LEU A 10 -9.03 2.53 5.39
N SER A 11 -8.90 2.59 4.07
CA SER A 11 -7.62 2.43 3.38
C SER A 11 -6.64 3.57 3.69
N GLY A 12 -7.14 4.81 3.80
CA GLY A 12 -6.37 5.97 4.21
C GLY A 12 -5.86 5.86 5.66
N VAL A 13 -6.69 5.40 6.58
CA VAL A 13 -6.31 5.14 7.97
C VAL A 13 -5.26 4.03 8.04
N ALA A 14 -5.44 2.94 7.30
CA ALA A 14 -4.48 1.85 7.21
C ALA A 14 -3.12 2.35 6.64
N TYR A 15 -3.14 3.20 5.61
CA TYR A 15 -1.94 3.83 5.09
C TYR A 15 -1.18 4.63 6.15
N LEU A 16 -1.88 5.50 6.88
CA LEU A 16 -1.26 6.30 7.95
C LEU A 16 -0.69 5.41 9.06
N TYR A 17 -1.42 4.36 9.46
CA TYR A 17 -0.94 3.40 10.44
C TYR A 17 0.37 2.73 10.02
N PHE A 18 0.43 2.19 8.80
CA PHE A 18 1.65 1.55 8.29
C PHE A 18 2.79 2.55 8.07
N LYS A 19 2.48 3.78 7.67
CA LYS A 19 3.48 4.84 7.48
C LYS A 19 4.08 5.31 8.79
N THR A 20 3.30 5.44 9.85
CA THR A 20 3.82 5.76 11.19
C THR A 20 4.71 4.64 11.71
N LYS A 21 4.34 3.38 11.45
CA LYS A 21 5.17 2.21 11.80
C LYS A 21 6.49 2.17 11.01
N GLN A 22 6.47 2.57 9.74
CA GLN A 22 7.66 2.71 8.90
C GLN A 22 8.67 3.71 9.48
N ILE A 23 8.21 4.84 10.03
CA ILE A 23 9.09 5.89 10.58
C ILE A 23 9.79 5.42 11.86
N ARG A 24 9.10 4.63 12.70
CA ARG A 24 9.64 4.16 13.99
C ARG A 24 10.57 2.94 13.88
N THR A 25 10.71 2.32 12.72
CA THR A 25 11.47 1.07 12.57
C THR A 25 12.93 1.34 12.16
N PRO A 26 13.93 0.98 12.99
CA PRO A 26 15.35 1.24 12.69
C PRO A 26 15.95 0.28 11.65
N ARG A 27 15.35 -0.92 11.47
CA ARG A 27 15.81 -1.92 10.50
C ARG A 27 15.37 -1.56 9.08
N VAL A 28 16.32 -1.49 8.16
CA VAL A 28 16.11 -1.06 6.76
C VAL A 28 15.11 -1.97 6.03
N VAL A 29 15.18 -3.28 6.23
CA VAL A 29 14.31 -4.23 5.54
C VAL A 29 12.91 -4.30 6.15
N GLU A 30 12.78 -4.25 7.48
CA GLU A 30 11.46 -4.11 8.12
C GLU A 30 10.77 -2.80 7.70
N LYS A 31 11.54 -1.71 7.55
CA LYS A 31 11.04 -0.44 7.04
C LYS A 31 10.52 -0.55 5.60
N GLN A 32 11.23 -1.25 4.71
CA GLN A 32 10.77 -1.51 3.33
C GLN A 32 9.54 -2.42 3.28
N TRP A 33 9.43 -3.37 4.20
CA TRP A 33 8.25 -4.22 4.34
C TRP A 33 7.00 -3.45 4.76
N GLN A 34 7.12 -2.57 5.78
CA GLN A 34 6.01 -1.69 6.19
C GLN A 34 5.66 -0.67 5.09
N ALA A 35 6.65 -0.13 4.38
CA ALA A 35 6.43 0.78 3.25
C ALA A 35 5.67 0.12 2.09
N SER A 36 5.94 -1.17 1.84
CA SER A 36 5.23 -1.96 0.82
C SER A 36 3.77 -2.15 1.22
N ARG A 37 3.49 -2.51 2.48
CA ARG A 37 2.10 -2.63 3.01
C ARG A 37 1.35 -1.30 2.96
N ALA A 38 2.00 -0.21 3.35
CA ALA A 38 1.42 1.13 3.27
C ALA A 38 1.04 1.45 1.82
N GLY A 39 1.93 1.21 0.87
CA GLY A 39 1.64 1.53 -0.52
C GLY A 39 0.60 0.60 -1.18
N ILE A 40 0.43 -0.66 -0.73
CA ILE A 40 -0.70 -1.51 -1.14
C ILE A 40 -2.02 -0.88 -0.70
N ALA A 41 -2.11 -0.44 0.56
CA ALA A 41 -3.28 0.27 1.08
C ALA A 41 -3.53 1.59 0.32
N LEU A 42 -2.46 2.30 -0.06
CA LEU A 42 -2.59 3.52 -0.88
C LEU A 42 -3.16 3.20 -2.28
N GLY A 43 -2.64 2.16 -2.95
CA GLY A 43 -3.12 1.72 -4.25
C GLY A 43 -4.58 1.25 -4.23
N LEU A 44 -4.96 0.48 -3.20
CA LEU A 44 -6.36 0.07 -2.97
C LEU A 44 -7.28 1.26 -2.70
N GLY A 45 -6.86 2.21 -1.86
CA GLY A 45 -7.64 3.42 -1.58
C GLY A 45 -7.84 4.26 -2.83
N MET A 46 -6.81 4.39 -3.65
CA MET A 46 -6.84 5.11 -4.93
C MET A 46 -7.73 4.40 -5.97
N GLY A 47 -7.70 3.06 -6.02
CA GLY A 47 -8.60 2.26 -6.86
C GLY A 47 -10.07 2.35 -6.44
N PHE A 48 -10.37 2.28 -5.14
CA PHE A 48 -11.72 2.49 -4.61
C PHE A 48 -12.21 3.92 -4.85
N PHE A 49 -11.33 4.92 -4.77
CA PHE A 49 -11.65 6.31 -5.10
C PHE A 49 -12.06 6.47 -6.56
N GLY A 50 -11.28 5.92 -7.50
CA GLY A 50 -11.62 5.96 -8.93
C GLY A 50 -12.94 5.23 -9.24
N LEU A 51 -13.21 4.09 -8.59
CA LEU A 51 -14.49 3.38 -8.71
C LEU A 51 -15.66 4.19 -8.12
N ASN A 52 -15.45 4.83 -6.98
CA ASN A 52 -16.47 5.69 -6.35
C ASN A 52 -16.83 6.88 -7.24
N GLN A 53 -15.83 7.49 -7.89
CA GLN A 53 -16.01 8.54 -8.89
C GLN A 53 -16.94 8.04 -10.01
N PHE A 54 -16.68 6.84 -10.54
CA PHE A 54 -17.50 6.24 -11.58
C PHE A 54 -18.98 6.13 -11.16
N PHE A 55 -19.29 5.60 -9.98
CA PHE A 55 -20.67 5.47 -9.50
C PHE A 55 -21.37 6.79 -9.17
N LEU A 56 -20.63 7.80 -8.72
CA LEU A 56 -21.17 9.13 -8.43
C LEU A 56 -21.60 9.87 -9.69
N PHE A 57 -20.80 9.81 -10.76
CA PHE A 57 -21.08 10.58 -11.98
C PHE A 57 -22.00 9.86 -12.97
N ASN A 58 -22.18 8.54 -12.89
CA ASN A 58 -23.10 7.81 -13.80
C ASN A 58 -24.57 8.27 -13.72
N PHE A 59 -24.99 8.95 -12.66
CA PHE A 59 -26.40 9.35 -12.46
C PHE A 59 -26.72 10.79 -12.86
N GLU A 60 -25.72 11.61 -13.17
CA GLU A 60 -25.89 13.05 -13.39
C GLU A 60 -25.38 13.42 -14.79
N MET A 61 -26.32 13.53 -15.73
CA MET A 61 -26.07 13.84 -17.14
C MET A 61 -25.61 15.31 -17.25
N SER A 62 -24.31 15.55 -17.18
CA SER A 62 -23.72 16.89 -17.30
C SER A 62 -22.43 16.87 -18.13
N SER A 63 -22.28 17.81 -19.05
CA SER A 63 -21.30 17.81 -20.15
C SER A 63 -19.81 17.76 -19.73
N ASP A 64 -19.50 17.99 -18.44
CA ASP A 64 -18.14 17.89 -17.87
C ASP A 64 -17.71 16.45 -17.51
N LEU A 65 -18.61 15.47 -17.62
CA LEU A 65 -18.40 14.08 -17.21
C LEU A 65 -17.23 13.37 -17.90
N ILE A 66 -16.92 13.73 -19.15
CA ILE A 66 -15.90 13.02 -19.95
C ILE A 66 -14.53 13.14 -19.30
N ILE A 67 -14.18 14.33 -18.81
CA ILE A 67 -12.89 14.60 -18.16
C ILE A 67 -12.84 13.84 -16.83
N THR A 68 -13.91 13.89 -16.05
CA THR A 68 -14.01 13.18 -14.77
C THR A 68 -13.90 11.66 -14.96
N TYR A 69 -14.48 11.13 -16.02
CA TYR A 69 -14.43 9.71 -16.36
C TYR A 69 -13.02 9.28 -16.76
N ILE A 70 -12.31 10.09 -17.56
CA ILE A 70 -10.91 9.83 -17.92
C ILE A 70 -10.01 9.85 -16.67
N ILE A 71 -10.19 10.84 -15.80
CA ILE A 71 -9.43 10.94 -14.54
C ILE A 71 -9.76 9.75 -13.63
N ALA A 72 -11.03 9.37 -13.52
CA ALA A 72 -11.45 8.20 -12.75
C ALA A 72 -10.79 6.92 -13.27
N ALA A 73 -10.83 6.69 -14.59
CA ALA A 73 -10.20 5.53 -15.23
C ALA A 73 -8.69 5.51 -14.99
N ALA A 74 -8.01 6.66 -15.10
CA ALA A 74 -6.59 6.78 -14.78
C ALA A 74 -6.30 6.44 -13.31
N PHE A 75 -7.13 6.93 -12.37
CA PHE A 75 -6.99 6.64 -10.95
C PHE A 75 -7.20 5.15 -10.62
N VAL A 76 -8.18 4.50 -11.26
CA VAL A 76 -8.39 3.04 -11.11
C VAL A 76 -7.19 2.27 -11.63
N LEU A 77 -6.71 2.57 -12.84
CA LEU A 77 -5.56 1.90 -13.45
C LEU A 77 -4.29 2.09 -12.61
N VAL A 78 -3.96 3.34 -12.27
CA VAL A 78 -2.77 3.65 -11.47
C VAL A 78 -2.88 3.03 -10.08
N GLY A 79 -4.06 3.06 -9.45
CA GLY A 79 -4.31 2.45 -8.15
C GLY A 79 -4.09 0.93 -8.15
N PHE A 80 -4.68 0.22 -9.13
CA PHE A 80 -4.51 -1.22 -9.28
C PHE A 80 -3.09 -1.63 -9.64
N ILE A 81 -2.46 -0.96 -10.61
CA ILE A 81 -1.08 -1.25 -11.02
C ILE A 81 -0.12 -1.02 -9.85
N SER A 82 -0.27 0.12 -9.15
CA SER A 82 0.56 0.44 -7.99
C SER A 82 0.36 -0.55 -6.84
N GLY A 83 -0.88 -0.96 -6.59
CA GLY A 83 -1.20 -2.00 -5.61
C GLY A 83 -0.54 -3.33 -5.96
N TRP A 84 -0.61 -3.74 -7.23
CA TRP A 84 -0.05 -5.00 -7.72
C TRP A 84 1.48 -5.06 -7.62
N ILE A 85 2.16 -4.00 -8.06
CA ILE A 85 3.63 -3.90 -7.97
C ILE A 85 4.07 -4.03 -6.51
N ARG A 86 3.36 -3.38 -5.60
CA ARG A 86 3.70 -3.39 -4.17
C ARG A 86 3.33 -4.71 -3.49
N TRP A 87 2.29 -5.41 -3.96
CA TRP A 87 2.03 -6.80 -3.56
C TRP A 87 3.21 -7.70 -3.95
N LYS A 88 3.69 -7.60 -5.18
CA LYS A 88 4.84 -8.38 -5.65
C LYS A 88 6.10 -8.05 -4.82
N ALA A 89 6.33 -6.77 -4.54
CA ALA A 89 7.43 -6.31 -3.69
C ALA A 89 7.31 -6.86 -2.26
N TYR A 90 6.11 -6.83 -1.66
CA TYR A 90 5.85 -7.40 -0.34
C TYR A 90 6.28 -8.87 -0.25
N LYS A 91 5.96 -9.69 -1.26
CA LYS A 91 6.34 -11.12 -1.30
C LYS A 91 7.86 -11.32 -1.41
N HIS A 92 8.57 -10.43 -2.12
CA HIS A 92 10.03 -10.47 -2.17
C HIS A 92 10.66 -10.06 -0.83
N PHE A 93 10.16 -8.98 -0.22
CA PHE A 93 10.67 -8.51 1.07
C PHE A 93 10.42 -9.49 2.21
N THR A 94 9.30 -10.22 2.22
CA THR A 94 9.06 -11.26 3.23
C THR A 94 10.12 -12.36 3.18
N LEU A 95 10.55 -12.74 1.97
CA LEU A 95 11.55 -13.79 1.79
C LEU A 95 12.97 -13.32 2.15
N LEU A 96 13.26 -12.02 1.93
CA LEU A 96 14.51 -11.39 2.37
C LEU A 96 14.56 -11.19 3.89
N LEU A 97 13.43 -10.83 4.51
CA LEU A 97 13.28 -10.68 5.96
C LEU A 97 13.61 -11.96 6.71
N GLU A 98 13.16 -13.11 6.20
CA GLU A 98 13.44 -14.40 6.82
C GLU A 98 14.94 -14.73 6.75
N LYS A 99 15.60 -14.41 5.64
CA LYS A 99 17.06 -14.60 5.50
C LYS A 99 17.86 -13.67 6.41
N GLU A 100 17.52 -12.39 6.44
CA GLU A 100 18.18 -11.43 7.34
C GLU A 100 17.93 -11.72 8.81
N ALA A 101 16.74 -12.20 9.20
CA ALA A 101 16.46 -12.59 10.58
C ALA A 101 17.39 -13.73 11.02
N VAL A 102 17.60 -14.73 10.16
CA VAL A 102 18.51 -15.86 10.43
C VAL A 102 19.97 -15.40 10.49
N GLU A 103 20.40 -14.51 9.61
CA GLU A 103 21.77 -13.96 9.65
C GLU A 103 21.99 -13.10 10.90
N TRP A 104 20.99 -12.33 11.33
CA TRP A 104 21.12 -11.48 12.50
C TRP A 104 21.15 -12.27 13.80
N ASP A 105 20.41 -13.38 13.88
CA ASP A 105 20.50 -14.33 14.99
C ASP A 105 21.85 -15.05 15.03
N LYS A 106 22.43 -15.39 13.87
CA LYS A 106 23.80 -15.94 13.79
C LYS A 106 24.84 -14.93 14.25
N PHE A 107 24.76 -13.67 13.79
CA PHE A 107 25.69 -12.62 14.17
C PHE A 107 25.68 -12.34 15.67
N LYS A 108 24.49 -12.33 16.30
CA LYS A 108 24.37 -12.23 17.76
C LYS A 108 24.97 -13.44 18.49
N LYS A 109 24.80 -14.65 17.97
CA LYS A 109 25.39 -15.87 18.54
C LYS A 109 26.92 -15.82 18.50
N ASP A 110 27.50 -15.42 17.38
CA ASP A 110 28.95 -15.30 17.19
C ASP A 110 29.56 -14.19 18.08
N GLN A 111 28.85 -13.08 18.26
CA GLN A 111 29.26 -12.02 19.20
C GLN A 111 29.12 -12.44 20.68
N SER A 112 28.21 -13.36 21.01
CA SER A 112 28.00 -13.84 22.39
C SER A 112 28.95 -14.95 22.84
N ASN A 113 29.69 -15.55 21.90
CA ASN A 113 30.68 -16.59 22.18
C ASN A 113 32.09 -16.07 21.80
N PRO A 114 32.69 -15.17 22.61
CA PRO A 114 34.07 -14.81 22.42
C PRO A 114 34.93 -16.06 22.66
N LYS A 115 35.62 -16.51 21.60
CA LYS A 115 36.70 -17.50 21.73
C LYS A 115 37.79 -17.00 22.65
#